data_AF-A0A940CH40-F1
#
_entry.id   AF-A0A940CH40-F1
#
_cell.length_a   1.000
_cell.length_b   1.000
_cell.length_c   1.000
_cell.angle_alpha   90.00
_cell.angle_beta   90.00
_cell.angle_gamma   90.00
#
_symmetry.space_group_name_H-M   'P 1'
#
loop_
_entity.id
_entity.type
_entity.pdbx_description
1 polymer ?
#
loop_
_entity_poly.entity_id
_entity_poly.type
_entity_poly.pdbx_seq_one_letter_code
_entity_poly.pdbx_strand_id
1 'polypeptide(L)'
;METGFKERSFKLIYWIMLIFLAGDTIDTIYRTVTGFFGDGTTFPGSDIVVNHTSSDMVVFLIIMIGVIYGIYLLYNLKKIGGYWVVGSNIVFIIYASIFGPIAEVGFSTVLPIMALYFSIYVVLVIVVPWYYSDKFE
;
A
#
# COMPACT_ATOMS: atom_id res chain seq x y z
N MET A 1 -6.65 -6.63 -37.60
CA MET A 1 -7.57 -6.32 -36.47
C MET A 1 -6.87 -5.27 -35.64
N GLU A 2 -7.34 -4.02 -35.67
CA GLU A 2 -6.72 -2.97 -34.85
C GLU A 2 -6.92 -3.31 -33.38
N THR A 3 -5.83 -3.65 -32.69
CA THR A 3 -5.85 -3.75 -31.23
C THR A 3 -6.10 -2.33 -30.71
N GLY A 4 -7.28 -2.11 -30.12
CA GLY A 4 -7.66 -0.80 -29.60
C GLY A 4 -6.63 -0.27 -28.59
N PHE A 5 -6.57 1.05 -28.40
CA PHE A 5 -5.61 1.72 -27.49
C PHE A 5 -5.53 1.06 -26.11
N LYS A 6 -6.66 0.58 -25.58
CA LYS A 6 -6.75 -0.21 -24.35
C LYS A 6 -5.79 -1.40 -24.36
N GLU A 7 -5.88 -2.29 -25.33
CA GLU A 7 -5.08 -3.51 -25.36
C GLU A 7 -3.58 -3.24 -25.52
N ARG A 8 -3.23 -2.21 -26.30
CA ARG A 8 -1.84 -1.79 -26.49
C ARG A 8 -1.21 -1.17 -25.24
N SER A 9 -1.99 -0.46 -24.44
CA SER A 9 -1.52 0.25 -23.25
C SER A 9 -1.43 -0.65 -22.01
N PHE A 10 -2.13 -1.80 -22.01
CA PHE A 10 -2.19 -2.72 -20.88
C PHE A 10 -0.81 -3.07 -20.31
N LYS A 11 0.09 -3.61 -21.13
CA LYS A 11 1.40 -4.09 -20.65
C LYS A 11 2.19 -2.98 -19.96
N LEU A 12 2.20 -1.78 -20.54
CA LEU A 12 2.88 -0.61 -19.97
C LEU A 12 2.27 -0.24 -18.61
N ILE A 13 0.95 -0.02 -18.56
CA ILE A 13 0.25 0.43 -17.35
C ILE A 13 0.32 -0.62 -16.24
N TYR A 14 0.19 -1.90 -16.60
CA TYR A 14 0.33 -3.03 -15.68
C TYR A 14 1.70 -3.09 -15.01
N TRP A 15 2.78 -2.94 -15.79
CA TRP A 15 4.13 -2.95 -15.21
C TRP A 15 4.41 -1.71 -14.37
N ILE A 16 3.94 -0.53 -14.80
CA ILE A 16 4.02 0.69 -13.99
C ILE A 16 3.32 0.45 -12.65
N MET A 17 2.08 -0.05 -12.66
CA MET A 17 1.32 -0.36 -11.45
C MET A 17 2.10 -1.28 -10.51
N LEU A 18 2.64 -2.40 -11.02
CA LEU A 18 3.41 -3.34 -10.19
C LEU A 18 4.70 -2.74 -9.63
N ILE A 19 5.45 -1.98 -10.44
CA ILE A 19 6.70 -1.34 -10.00
C ILE A 19 6.41 -0.32 -8.90
N PHE A 20 5.37 0.50 -9.06
CA PHE A 20 4.98 1.47 -8.04
C PHE A 20 4.57 0.79 -6.74
N LEU A 21 3.77 -0.28 -6.81
CA LEU A 21 3.36 -1.03 -5.62
C LEU A 21 4.54 -1.69 -4.90
N ALA A 22 5.41 -2.37 -5.66
CA ALA A 22 6.58 -3.03 -5.10
C ALA A 22 7.57 -2.02 -4.51
N GLY A 23 7.84 -0.93 -5.24
CA GLY A 23 8.75 0.13 -4.79
C GLY A 23 8.28 0.77 -3.50
N ASP A 24 6.99 1.11 -3.42
CA ASP A 24 6.40 1.71 -2.23
C ASP A 24 6.33 0.74 -1.03
N THR A 25 6.04 -0.55 -1.29
CA THR A 25 6.11 -1.60 -0.27
C THR A 25 7.53 -1.72 0.31
N ILE A 26 8.55 -1.70 -0.56
CA ILE A 26 9.96 -1.76 -0.16
C ILE A 26 10.36 -0.50 0.63
N ASP A 27 9.98 0.69 0.16
CA ASP A 27 10.23 1.95 0.87
C ASP A 27 9.61 1.93 2.27
N THR A 28 8.36 1.47 2.37
CA THR A 28 7.64 1.37 3.65
C THR A 28 8.34 0.41 4.61
N ILE A 29 8.76 -0.77 4.14
CA ILE A 29 9.56 -1.71 4.94
C ILE A 29 10.86 -1.05 5.39
N TYR A 30 11.59 -0.43 4.46
CA TYR A 30 12.88 0.17 4.74
C TYR A 30 12.77 1.28 5.80
N ARG A 31 11.84 2.22 5.63
CA ARG A 31 11.60 3.30 6.60
C ARG A 31 11.13 2.77 7.95
N THR A 32 10.22 1.80 7.96
CA THR A 32 9.67 1.25 9.22
C THR A 32 10.74 0.51 10.01
N VAL A 33 11.52 -0.35 9.34
CA VAL A 33 12.59 -1.11 9.98
C VAL A 33 13.73 -0.19 10.45
N THR A 34 14.17 0.75 9.61
CA THR A 34 15.25 1.67 9.99
C THR A 34 14.83 2.60 11.13
N GLY A 35 13.59 3.10 11.13
CA GLY A 35 13.08 3.92 12.23
C GLY A 35 12.85 3.14 13.52
N PHE A 36 12.43 1.87 13.46
CA PHE A 36 12.30 1.02 14.65
C PHE A 36 13.64 0.79 15.37
N PHE A 37 14.72 0.59 14.62
CA PHE A 37 16.07 0.41 15.18
C PHE A 37 16.83 1.73 15.39
N GLY A 38 16.26 2.86 14.98
CA GLY A 38 16.85 4.19 15.06
C GLY A 38 16.03 5.13 15.92
N ASP A 39 15.91 6.39 15.48
CA ASP A 39 15.25 7.46 16.22
C ASP A 39 13.74 7.59 15.92
N GLY A 40 13.13 6.55 15.37
CA GLY A 40 11.73 6.57 14.93
C GLY A 40 11.53 6.84 13.44
N THR A 41 10.27 6.78 13.00
CA THR A 41 9.85 6.98 11.61
C THR A 41 9.08 8.27 11.45
N THR A 42 9.21 8.94 10.31
CA THR A 42 8.34 10.07 9.96
C THR A 42 7.30 9.67 8.93
N PHE A 43 6.15 10.33 8.99
CA PHE A 43 5.18 10.28 7.89
C PHE A 43 5.73 11.08 6.70
N PRO A 44 5.54 10.63 5.44
CA PRO A 44 5.98 11.38 4.28
C PRO A 44 5.32 12.77 4.27
N GLY A 45 6.12 13.83 4.23
CA GLY A 45 5.63 15.21 4.27
C GLY A 45 5.26 15.73 5.66
N SER A 46 5.71 15.06 6.73
CA SER A 46 5.53 15.49 8.12
C SER A 46 6.85 15.41 8.89
N ASP A 47 7.09 16.38 9.77
CA ASP A 47 8.23 16.39 10.71
C ASP A 47 7.95 15.60 11.99
N ILE A 48 6.77 14.99 12.08
CA ILE A 48 6.37 14.19 13.23
C ILE A 48 7.15 12.87 13.23
N VAL A 49 7.93 12.67 14.27
CA VAL A 49 8.66 11.42 14.54
C VAL A 49 7.79 10.50 15.39
N VAL A 50 7.74 9.25 14.97
CA VAL A 50 6.87 8.21 15.52
C VAL A 50 7.71 6.99 15.86
N ASN A 51 7.68 6.59 17.12
CA ASN A 51 8.42 5.43 17.61
C ASN A 51 7.51 4.20 17.63
N HIS A 52 7.95 3.13 16.98
CA HIS A 52 7.21 1.87 16.95
C HIS A 52 7.60 1.00 18.13
N THR A 53 6.61 0.36 18.76
CA THR A 53 6.87 -0.67 19.77
C THR A 53 7.15 -2.02 19.11
N SER A 54 7.68 -2.98 19.86
CA SER A 54 7.85 -4.35 19.37
C SER A 54 6.52 -5.00 18.95
N SER A 55 5.41 -4.66 19.61
CA SER A 55 4.06 -5.09 19.19
C SER A 55 3.66 -4.53 17.83
N ASP A 56 3.94 -3.25 17.60
CA ASP A 56 3.63 -2.61 16.31
C ASP A 56 4.41 -3.27 15.17
N MET A 57 5.66 -3.66 15.42
CA MET A 57 6.46 -4.38 14.43
C MET A 57 5.91 -5.77 14.11
N VAL A 58 5.40 -6.51 15.11
CA VAL A 58 4.75 -7.81 14.85
C VAL A 58 3.51 -7.63 13.98
N VAL A 59 2.67 -6.64 14.29
CA VAL A 59 1.48 -6.35 13.49
C VAL A 59 1.86 -5.89 12.09
N PHE A 60 2.85 -5.00 11.97
CA PHE A 60 3.38 -4.54 10.70
C PHE A 60 3.82 -5.70 9.81
N LEU A 61 4.58 -6.67 10.33
CA LEU A 61 5.01 -7.84 9.58
C LEU A 61 3.84 -8.67 9.05
N ILE A 62 2.79 -8.88 9.87
CA ILE A 62 1.58 -9.61 9.47
C ILE A 62 0.86 -8.87 8.33
N ILE A 63 0.73 -7.55 8.44
CA ILE A 63 0.12 -6.72 7.40
C ILE A 63 0.94 -6.77 6.10
N MET A 64 2.26 -6.66 6.20
CA MET A 64 3.14 -6.69 5.01
C MET A 64 3.05 -8.02 4.26
N ILE A 65 2.86 -9.14 4.96
CA ILE A 65 2.58 -10.43 4.30
C ILE A 65 1.31 -10.34 3.44
N GLY A 66 0.24 -9.72 3.95
CA GLY A 66 -1.01 -9.51 3.21
C GLY A 66 -0.82 -8.61 1.98
N VAL A 67 -0.06 -7.52 2.12
CA VAL A 67 0.26 -6.62 1.01
C VAL A 67 1.09 -7.35 -0.06
N ILE A 68 2.16 -8.04 0.32
CA ILE A 68 3.02 -8.81 -0.60
C ILE A 68 2.22 -9.90 -1.30
N TYR A 69 1.33 -10.58 -0.58
CA TYR A 69 0.43 -11.57 -1.17
C TYR A 69 -0.53 -10.96 -2.19
N GLY A 70 -1.09 -9.78 -1.90
CA GLY A 70 -1.92 -9.04 -2.84
C GLY A 70 -1.16 -8.64 -4.11
N ILE A 71 0.08 -8.17 -3.98
CA ILE A 71 0.95 -7.85 -5.12
C ILE A 71 1.27 -9.12 -5.94
N TYR A 72 1.56 -10.24 -5.27
CA TYR A 72 1.75 -11.53 -5.93
C TYR A 72 0.52 -11.97 -6.73
N LEU A 73 -0.68 -11.79 -6.17
CA LEU A 73 -1.92 -12.10 -6.89
C LEU A 73 -2.12 -11.18 -8.10
N LEU A 74 -1.84 -9.89 -7.97
CA LEU A 74 -1.88 -8.94 -9.08
C LEU A 74 -0.85 -9.30 -10.16
N TYR A 75 0.36 -9.74 -9.77
CA TYR A 75 1.39 -10.23 -10.68
C TYR A 75 0.95 -11.46 -11.49
N ASN A 76 0.10 -12.30 -10.89
CA ASN A 76 -0.53 -13.44 -11.56
C ASN A 76 -1.87 -13.08 -12.21
N LEU A 77 -2.14 -11.80 -12.42
CA LEU A 77 -3.34 -11.29 -13.08
C LEU A 77 -4.65 -11.69 -12.38
N LYS A 78 -4.66 -11.75 -11.05
CA LYS A 78 -5.87 -11.98 -10.26
C LYS A 78 -6.37 -10.68 -9.64
N LYS A 79 -7.58 -10.22 -10.02
CA LYS A 79 -8.16 -8.96 -9.50
C LYS A 79 -8.28 -8.94 -7.98
N ILE A 80 -8.50 -10.11 -7.38
CA ILE A 80 -8.62 -10.25 -5.92
C ILE A 80 -7.38 -9.73 -5.17
N GLY A 81 -6.21 -9.72 -5.81
CA GLY A 81 -4.99 -9.17 -5.24
C GLY A 81 -5.10 -7.70 -4.84
N GLY A 82 -5.86 -6.90 -5.59
CA GLY A 82 -6.06 -5.49 -5.24
C GLY A 82 -6.82 -5.30 -3.93
N TYR A 83 -7.81 -6.16 -3.65
CA TYR A 83 -8.55 -6.15 -2.39
C TYR A 83 -7.68 -6.59 -1.21
N TRP A 84 -6.75 -7.51 -1.42
CA TRP A 84 -5.74 -7.86 -0.40
C TRP A 84 -4.86 -6.66 -0.07
N VAL A 85 -4.33 -5.97 -1.08
CA VAL A 85 -3.50 -4.78 -0.87
C VAL A 85 -4.26 -3.68 -0.11
N VAL A 86 -5.47 -3.31 -0.57
CA VAL A 86 -6.27 -2.26 0.09
C VAL A 86 -6.70 -2.71 1.48
N GLY A 87 -7.20 -3.94 1.61
CA GLY A 87 -7.68 -4.48 2.88
C GLY A 87 -6.60 -4.51 3.95
N SER A 88 -5.40 -4.99 3.61
CA SER A 88 -4.26 -5.00 4.55
C SER A 88 -3.90 -3.58 5.02
N ASN A 89 -3.86 -2.61 4.10
CA ASN A 89 -3.58 -1.22 4.49
C ASN A 89 -4.70 -0.62 5.36
N ILE A 90 -5.98 -0.93 5.09
CA ILE A 90 -7.10 -0.46 5.93
C ILE A 90 -6.98 -1.05 7.34
N VAL A 91 -6.73 -2.35 7.45
CA VAL A 91 -6.55 -3.01 8.75
C VAL A 91 -5.38 -2.39 9.51
N PHE A 92 -4.29 -2.06 8.83
CA PHE A 92 -3.15 -1.36 9.43
C PHE A 92 -3.54 0.02 9.97
N ILE A 93 -4.27 0.83 9.19
CA ILE A 93 -4.74 2.14 9.67
C ILE A 93 -5.63 1.98 10.90
N ILE A 94 -6.58 1.04 10.89
CA ILE A 94 -7.47 0.80 12.03
C ILE A 94 -6.65 0.46 13.27
N TYR A 95 -5.70 -0.47 13.14
CA TYR A 95 -4.80 -0.82 14.23
C TYR A 95 -4.01 0.41 14.72
N ALA A 96 -3.33 1.10 13.80
CA ALA A 96 -2.47 2.23 14.12
C ALA A 96 -3.23 3.40 14.76
N SER A 97 -4.51 3.57 14.42
CA SER A 97 -5.36 4.64 14.95
C SER A 97 -5.93 4.35 16.34
N ILE A 98 -6.07 3.08 16.72
CA ILE A 98 -6.67 2.68 18.01
C ILE A 98 -5.59 2.30 19.03
N PHE A 99 -4.61 1.51 18.61
CA PHE A 99 -3.61 0.89 19.49
C PHE A 99 -2.17 1.29 19.18
N GLY A 100 -1.94 1.76 17.96
CA GLY A 100 -0.62 2.03 17.46
C GLY A 100 -0.27 3.53 17.45
N PRO A 101 0.73 3.89 16.64
CA PRO A 101 1.40 5.17 16.81
C PRO A 101 0.58 6.39 16.34
N ILE A 102 -0.41 6.20 15.47
CA ILE A 102 -1.28 7.28 14.98
C ILE A 102 -2.19 7.79 16.11
N ALA A 103 -2.55 6.93 17.06
CA ALA A 103 -3.31 7.31 18.23
C ALA A 103 -2.59 8.38 19.07
N GLU A 104 -1.25 8.32 19.14
CA GLU A 104 -0.43 9.23 19.94
C GLU A 104 -0.32 10.63 19.33
N VAL A 105 -0.25 10.73 17.99
CA VAL A 105 -0.08 12.01 17.30
C VAL A 105 -1.38 12.68 16.86
N GLY A 106 -2.50 11.95 16.96
CA GLY A 106 -3.82 12.41 16.57
C GLY A 106 -4.11 12.19 15.09
N PHE A 107 -5.12 11.38 14.80
CA PHE A 107 -5.52 10.95 13.46
C PHE A 107 -5.73 12.10 12.45
N SER A 108 -6.24 13.26 12.90
CA SER A 108 -6.49 14.42 12.03
C SER A 108 -5.23 15.00 11.39
N THR A 109 -4.05 14.80 11.99
CA THR A 109 -2.78 15.33 11.46
C THR A 109 -2.30 14.55 10.24
N VAL A 110 -2.59 13.25 10.19
CA VAL A 110 -2.16 12.33 9.13
C VAL A 110 -3.26 11.99 8.13
N LEU A 111 -4.53 12.22 8.48
CA LEU A 111 -5.69 11.91 7.64
C LEU A 111 -5.58 12.46 6.20
N PRO A 112 -5.19 13.73 5.94
CA PRO A 112 -5.14 14.25 4.57
C PRO A 112 -4.14 13.50 3.68
N ILE A 113 -2.95 13.20 4.20
CA ILE A 113 -1.90 12.45 3.50
C ILE A 113 -2.32 10.99 3.30
N MET A 114 -2.92 10.37 4.32
CA MET A 114 -3.44 9.00 4.21
C MET A 114 -4.55 8.90 3.16
N ALA A 115 -5.48 9.86 3.12
CA ALA A 115 -6.57 9.86 2.15
C ALA A 115 -6.06 10.00 0.70
N LEU A 116 -5.07 10.86 0.48
CA LEU A 116 -4.42 11.01 -0.83
C LEU A 116 -3.75 9.70 -1.26
N TYR A 117 -2.94 9.12 -0.38
CA TYR A 117 -2.22 7.88 -0.65
C TYR A 117 -3.18 6.71 -0.92
N PHE A 118 -4.24 6.56 -0.12
CA PHE A 118 -5.28 5.56 -0.35
C PHE A 118 -6.01 5.75 -1.68
N SER A 119 -6.27 6.99 -2.08
CA SER A 119 -6.90 7.28 -3.37
C SER A 119 -6.03 6.80 -4.53
N ILE A 120 -4.72 7.05 -4.45
CA ILE A 120 -3.75 6.56 -5.44
C ILE A 120 -3.72 5.02 -5.45
N TYR A 121 -3.68 4.39 -4.28
CA TYR A 121 -3.72 2.93 -4.15
C TYR A 121 -4.97 2.33 -4.78
N VAL A 122 -6.16 2.85 -4.47
CA VAL A 122 -7.43 2.36 -5.04
C VAL A 122 -7.41 2.48 -6.58
N VAL A 123 -6.91 3.58 -7.12
CA VAL A 123 -6.77 3.73 -8.58
C VAL A 123 -5.83 2.67 -9.15
N LEU A 124 -4.64 2.49 -8.55
CA LEU A 124 -3.64 1.54 -9.01
C LEU A 124 -4.12 0.09 -8.89
N VAL A 125 -4.69 -0.34 -7.76
CA VAL A 125 -4.93 -1.77 -7.51
C VAL A 125 -6.37 -2.21 -7.70
N ILE A 126 -7.34 -1.28 -7.78
CA ILE A 126 -8.74 -1.62 -8.07
C ILE A 126 -9.11 -1.14 -9.47
N VAL A 127 -8.97 0.16 -9.75
CA VAL A 127 -9.47 0.76 -11.00
C VAL A 127 -8.71 0.23 -12.21
N VAL A 128 -7.37 0.12 -12.17
CA VAL A 128 -6.57 -0.41 -13.29
C VAL A 128 -6.92 -1.89 -13.59
N PRO A 129 -6.93 -2.81 -12.61
CA PRO A 129 -7.36 -4.20 -12.86
C PRO A 129 -8.80 -4.32 -13.34
N TRP A 130 -9.71 -3.47 -12.87
CA TRP A 130 -11.09 -3.42 -13.37
C TRP A 130 -11.18 -2.88 -14.80
N TYR A 131 -10.44 -1.83 -15.12
CA TYR A 131 -10.40 -1.28 -16.48
C TYR A 131 -9.89 -2.35 -17.46
N TYR A 132 -8.88 -3.13 -17.08
CA TYR A 132 -8.35 -4.26 -17.85
C TYR A 132 -8.96 -5.61 -17.46
N SER A 133 -10.22 -5.65 -17.01
CA SER A 133 -10.82 -6.88 -16.48
C SER A 133 -10.77 -8.08 -17.42
N ASP A 134 -10.68 -7.85 -18.73
CA ASP A 134 -10.50 -8.88 -19.76
C ASP A 134 -9.15 -9.60 -19.71
N LYS A 135 -8.16 -8.99 -19.06
CA LYS A 135 -6.81 -9.55 -18.86
C LYS A 135 -6.64 -10.19 -17.48
N PHE A 136 -7.58 -9.96 -16.56
CA PHE A 136 -7.51 -10.47 -15.19
C PHE A 136 -8.60 -11.49 -14.90
N GLU A 137 -8.22 -12.54 -14.17
CA GLU A 137 -9.15 -13.50 -13.54
C GLU A 137 -9.92 -12.82 -12.39
#